data_AF-A0A966I3L7-F1
#
_entry.id   AF-A0A966I3L7-F1
#
_cell.length_a   1.000
_cell.length_b   1.000
_cell.length_c   1.000
_cell.angle_alpha   90.00
_cell.angle_beta   90.00
_cell.angle_gamma   90.00
#
_symmetry.space_group_name_H-M   'P 1'
#
loop_
_entity.id
_entity.type
_entity.pdbx_description
1 polymer ?
#
loop_
_entity_poly.entity_id
_entity_poly.type
_entity_poly.pdbx_seq_one_letter_code
_entity_poly.pdbx_strand_id
1 'polypeptide(L)'
;EAAIADVFEEVPHSIAVIIDEMSEREKRTPDERPFFDVHASIVVERDSQKAIIIGNKGERLKAVGIAARQEIEKKLNGKIFLGLHVKVMPNWQSDAKALSKLGFTQQ
;
A
#
# COMPACT_ATOMS: atom_id res chain seq x y z
N GLU A 1 -15.40 -3.89 9.92
CA GLU A 1 -15.88 -2.93 8.89
C GLU A 1 -16.37 -1.60 9.49
N ALA A 2 -15.58 -0.85 10.28
CA ALA A 2 -16.11 0.41 10.82
C ALA A 2 -15.06 1.50 11.16
N ALA A 3 -13.84 1.41 10.62
CA ALA A 3 -12.81 2.45 10.86
C ALA A 3 -12.23 3.03 9.56
N ILE A 4 -12.67 2.51 8.40
CA ILE A 4 -12.12 2.88 7.10
C ILE A 4 -13.00 3.92 6.39
N ALA A 5 -14.28 4.06 6.74
CA ALA A 5 -15.21 4.97 6.07
C ALA A 5 -14.95 6.46 6.40
N ASP A 6 -14.70 6.81 7.66
CA ASP A 6 -14.57 8.23 8.08
C ASP A 6 -13.24 8.88 7.66
N VAL A 7 -12.23 8.08 7.26
CA VAL A 7 -10.94 8.61 6.77
C VAL A 7 -11.03 8.99 5.28
N PHE A 8 -12.08 8.56 4.57
CA PHE A 8 -12.30 8.90 3.16
C PHE A 8 -12.81 10.33 2.92
N GLU A 9 -13.29 11.04 3.95
CA GLU A 9 -13.75 12.43 3.80
C GLU A 9 -12.61 13.46 3.80
N GLU A 10 -11.44 13.15 4.36
CA GLU A 10 -10.31 14.11 4.47
C GLU A 10 -9.00 13.67 3.80
N VAL A 11 -8.97 12.51 3.15
CA VAL A 11 -7.88 12.14 2.24
C VAL A 11 -8.48 12.08 0.83
N PRO A 12 -8.10 12.98 -0.08
CA PRO A 12 -8.83 13.19 -1.32
C PRO A 12 -8.97 11.86 -2.06
N HIS A 13 -10.16 11.61 -2.64
CA HIS A 13 -10.59 10.43 -3.42
C HIS A 13 -9.59 9.93 -4.51
N SER A 14 -8.42 10.54 -4.63
CA SER A 14 -7.34 10.34 -5.58
C SER A 14 -6.20 9.40 -5.11
N ILE A 15 -6.37 8.61 -4.04
CA ILE A 15 -5.30 7.74 -3.51
C ILE A 15 -5.76 6.28 -3.43
N ALA A 16 -4.99 5.37 -4.02
CA ALA A 16 -5.20 3.92 -3.92
C ALA A 16 -3.92 3.21 -3.46
N VAL A 17 -4.06 2.06 -2.80
CA VAL A 17 -2.93 1.18 -2.44
C VAL A 17 -3.11 -0.17 -3.10
N ILE A 18 -2.07 -0.65 -3.78
CA ILE A 18 -2.11 -1.88 -4.56
C ILE A 18 -0.94 -2.73 -4.16
N ILE A 19 -1.18 -4.02 -3.93
CA ILE A 19 -0.11 -4.99 -3.72
C ILE A 19 0.41 -5.42 -5.09
N ASP A 20 1.64 -5.05 -5.41
CA ASP A 20 2.30 -5.44 -6.66
C ASP A 20 2.80 -6.89 -6.57
N GLU A 21 3.35 -7.27 -5.42
CA GLU A 21 3.89 -8.61 -5.17
C GLU A 21 3.76 -8.94 -3.69
N MET A 22 3.38 -10.19 -3.41
CA MET A 22 3.46 -10.77 -2.07
C MET A 22 3.96 -12.20 -2.18
N SER A 23 5.03 -12.51 -1.46
CA SER A 23 5.59 -13.86 -1.39
C SER A 23 6.03 -14.19 0.03
N GLU A 24 5.88 -15.46 0.42
CA GLU A 24 6.44 -15.96 1.67
C GLU A 24 7.88 -16.42 1.41
N ARG A 25 8.82 -15.97 2.23
CA ARG A 25 10.20 -16.43 2.20
C ARG A 25 10.27 -17.84 2.77
N GLU A 26 11.16 -18.64 2.19
CA GLU A 26 11.45 -19.97 2.70
C GLU A 26 11.98 -19.90 4.13
N LYS A 27 11.39 -20.72 5.01
CA LYS A 27 11.82 -20.84 6.40
C LYS A 27 13.16 -21.56 6.45
N ARG A 28 14.11 -21.02 7.21
CA ARG A 28 15.42 -21.65 7.42
C ARG A 28 15.38 -22.73 8.50
N THR A 29 14.38 -22.67 9.38
CA THR A 29 14.15 -23.67 10.43
C THR A 29 12.65 -23.92 10.61
N PRO A 30 12.23 -25.11 11.06
CA PRO A 30 10.80 -25.43 11.28
C PRO A 30 10.10 -24.48 12.26
N ASP A 31 10.84 -23.95 13.23
CA ASP A 31 10.34 -23.06 14.28
C ASP A 31 10.35 -21.57 13.88
N GLU A 32 10.87 -21.23 12.69
CA GLU A 32 10.91 -19.83 12.22
C GLU A 32 9.49 -19.34 11.92
N ARG A 33 9.18 -18.13 12.42
CA ARG A 33 7.93 -17.45 12.08
C ARG A 33 7.90 -17.16 10.59
N PRO A 34 6.73 -17.25 9.93
CA PRO A 34 6.57 -16.84 8.54
C PRO A 34 7.15 -15.45 8.31
N PHE A 35 7.85 -15.27 7.19
CA PHE A 35 8.36 -13.98 6.75
C PHE A 35 7.82 -13.68 5.36
N PHE A 36 7.13 -12.55 5.18
CA PHE A 36 6.58 -12.17 3.88
C PHE A 36 7.36 -11.00 3.28
N ASP A 37 7.66 -11.07 1.99
CA ASP A 37 8.01 -9.91 1.18
C ASP A 37 6.76 -9.32 0.55
N VAL A 38 6.47 -8.07 0.86
CA VAL A 38 5.30 -7.35 0.33
C VAL A 38 5.78 -6.08 -0.36
N HIS A 39 5.48 -5.95 -1.65
CA HIS A 39 5.69 -4.73 -2.43
C HIS A 39 4.34 -4.11 -2.75
N ALA A 40 4.19 -2.82 -2.46
CA ALA A 40 2.95 -2.12 -2.70
C ALA A 40 3.17 -0.72 -3.30
N SER A 41 2.25 -0.34 -4.16
CA SER A 41 2.15 0.95 -4.82
C SER A 41 1.11 1.81 -4.14
N ILE A 42 1.47 3.03 -3.77
CA ILE A 42 0.52 4.09 -3.49
C ILE A 42 0.31 4.87 -4.80
N VAL A 43 -0.87 4.76 -5.38
CA VAL A 43 -1.23 5.41 -6.64
C VAL A 43 -1.91 6.73 -6.34
N VAL A 44 -1.42 7.79 -6.98
CA VAL A 44 -1.97 9.14 -6.90
C VAL A 44 -2.23 9.72 -8.28
N GLU A 45 -3.04 10.76 -8.40
CA GLU A 45 -3.37 11.34 -9.71
C GLU A 45 -2.39 12.43 -10.16
N ARG A 46 -1.71 13.10 -9.21
CA ARG A 46 -0.87 14.27 -9.50
C ARG A 46 0.47 14.22 -8.78
N ASP A 47 1.50 14.82 -9.37
CA ASP A 47 2.84 14.91 -8.76
C ASP A 47 2.85 15.68 -7.43
N SER A 48 1.99 16.70 -7.28
CA SER A 48 1.85 17.42 -6.01
C SER A 48 1.41 16.50 -4.88
N GLN A 49 0.52 15.55 -5.15
CA GLN A 49 0.09 14.55 -4.18
C GLN A 49 1.23 13.57 -3.86
N LYS A 50 1.99 13.15 -4.87
CA LYS A 50 3.18 12.31 -4.67
C LYS A 50 4.18 12.99 -3.72
N ALA A 51 4.44 14.29 -3.91
CA ALA A 51 5.30 15.05 -3.01
C ALA A 51 4.75 15.09 -1.57
N ILE A 52 3.44 15.29 -1.42
CA ILE A 52 2.77 15.28 -0.10
C ILE A 52 2.89 13.93 0.59
N ILE A 53 2.72 12.81 -0.13
CA ILE A 53 2.82 11.45 0.41
C ILE A 53 4.25 11.11 0.79
N ILE A 54 5.22 11.45 -0.06
CA ILE A 54 6.64 11.24 0.25
C ILE A 54 7.03 12.04 1.49
N GLY A 55 6.63 13.31 1.55
CA GLY A 55 7.01 14.23 2.62
C GLY A 55 8.49 14.65 2.52
N ASN A 56 8.95 15.49 3.45
CA ASN A 56 10.33 15.96 3.41
C ASN A 56 11.29 14.79 3.62
N LYS A 57 12.23 14.58 2.67
CA LYS A 57 13.18 13.46 2.69
C LYS A 57 12.54 12.07 2.90
N GLY A 58 11.28 11.88 2.51
CA GLY A 58 10.58 10.60 2.66
C GLY A 58 10.00 10.33 4.07
N GLU A 59 10.02 11.30 4.98
CA GLU A 59 9.61 11.09 6.37
C GLU A 59 8.17 10.59 6.52
N ARG A 60 7.25 11.13 5.70
CA ARG A 60 5.84 10.80 5.78
C ARG A 60 5.57 9.39 5.25
N LEU A 61 6.17 9.05 4.11
CA LEU A 61 6.08 7.70 3.54
C LEU A 61 6.67 6.66 4.51
N LYS A 62 7.78 7.00 5.18
CA LYS A 62 8.38 6.13 6.20
C LYS A 62 7.44 5.92 7.39
N ALA A 63 6.81 6.98 7.90
CA ALA A 63 5.85 6.88 9.00
C ALA A 63 4.65 5.99 8.63
N VAL A 64 4.08 6.19 7.44
CA VAL A 64 3.00 5.35 6.89
C VAL A 64 3.44 3.89 6.79
N GLY A 65 4.63 3.64 6.24
CA GLY A 65 5.18 2.29 6.11
C GLY A 65 5.39 1.59 7.46
N ILE A 66 5.83 2.33 8.49
CA ILE A 66 5.99 1.78 9.85
C ILE A 66 4.64 1.36 10.43
N ALA A 67 3.62 2.23 10.32
CA ALA A 67 2.28 1.93 10.83
C ALA A 67 1.64 0.75 10.10
N ALA A 68 1.66 0.76 8.76
CA ALA A 68 1.12 -0.31 7.94
C ALA A 68 1.81 -1.65 8.22
N ARG A 69 3.14 -1.65 8.37
CA ARG A 69 3.90 -2.86 8.69
C ARG A 69 3.44 -3.50 9.99
N GLN A 70 3.26 -2.70 11.05
CA GLN A 70 2.81 -3.20 12.35
C GLN A 70 1.42 -3.85 12.29
N GLU A 71 0.49 -3.29 11.51
CA GLU A 71 -0.84 -3.86 11.35
C GLU A 71 -0.82 -5.16 10.54
N ILE A 72 -0.05 -5.20 9.46
CA ILE A 72 0.05 -6.39 8.60
C ILE A 72 0.75 -7.53 9.34
N GLU A 73 1.82 -7.27 10.07
CA GLU A 73 2.50 -8.28 10.90
C GLU A 73 1.55 -8.93 11.91
N LYS A 74 0.66 -8.14 12.53
CA LYS A 74 -0.36 -8.65 13.45
C LYS A 74 -1.38 -9.53 12.72
N LYS A 75 -1.84 -9.12 11.54
CA LYS A 75 -2.84 -9.86 10.75
C LYS A 75 -2.28 -11.18 10.21
N LEU A 76 -1.03 -11.20 9.77
CA LEU A 76 -0.38 -12.38 9.20
C LEU A 76 0.30 -13.26 10.24
N ASN A 77 0.36 -12.83 11.51
CA ASN A 77 1.09 -13.49 12.59
C ASN A 77 2.53 -13.89 12.18
N GLY A 78 3.20 -12.98 11.46
CA GLY A 78 4.49 -13.19 10.83
C GLY A 78 5.28 -11.89 10.74
N LYS A 79 6.55 -11.99 10.37
CA LYS A 79 7.36 -10.80 10.04
C LYS A 79 7.12 -10.42 8.59
N ILE A 80 7.28 -9.14 8.27
CA ILE A 80 7.24 -8.72 6.87
C ILE A 80 8.37 -7.75 6.54
N PHE A 81 8.80 -7.80 5.29
CA PHE A 81 9.39 -6.66 4.61
C PHE A 81 8.27 -5.97 3.83
N LEU A 82 8.19 -4.64 3.95
CA LEU A 82 7.21 -3.83 3.23
C LEU A 82 7.94 -2.78 2.39
N GLY A 83 7.97 -3.00 1.07
CA GLY A 83 8.45 -2.04 0.08
C GLY A 83 7.32 -1.16 -0.41
N LEU A 84 7.32 0.12 -0.04
CA LEU A 84 6.34 1.10 -0.54
C LEU A 84 6.95 2.00 -1.60
N HIS A 85 6.17 2.27 -2.64
CA HIS A 85 6.52 3.28 -3.65
C HIS A 85 5.30 4.08 -4.08
N VAL A 86 5.53 5.30 -4.55
CA VAL A 86 4.44 6.21 -4.97
C VAL A 86 4.47 6.34 -6.49
N LYS A 87 3.37 5.92 -7.14
CA LYS A 87 3.14 6.01 -8.59
C LYS A 87 2.14 7.12 -8.89
N VAL A 88 2.41 7.92 -9.91
CA VAL A 88 1.44 8.91 -10.42
C VAL A 88 0.75 8.31 -11.64
N MET A 89 -0.57 8.23 -11.61
CA MET A 89 -1.42 7.76 -12.69
C MET A 89 -2.55 8.77 -12.91
N PRO A 90 -2.46 9.68 -13.88
CA PRO A 90 -3.52 10.65 -14.12
C PRO A 90 -4.84 9.98 -14.54
N ASN A 91 -5.97 10.46 -14.01
CA ASN A 91 -7.33 10.03 -14.38
C ASN A 91 -7.58 8.51 -14.27
N TRP A 92 -6.84 7.80 -13.41
CA TRP A 92 -6.92 6.34 -13.29
C TRP A 92 -8.31 5.85 -12.86
N GLN A 93 -9.04 6.68 -12.11
CA GLN A 93 -10.38 6.36 -11.62
C GLN A 93 -11.42 6.26 -12.75
N SER A 94 -11.21 7.00 -13.84
CA SER A 94 -12.13 7.04 -14.98
C SER A 94 -11.69 6.13 -16.12
N ASP A 95 -10.50 5.54 -16.03
CA ASP A 95 -9.99 4.61 -17.02
C ASP A 95 -10.30 3.17 -16.58
N ALA A 96 -11.28 2.55 -17.24
CA ALA A 96 -11.67 1.16 -16.99
C ALA A 96 -10.49 0.17 -17.11
N LYS A 97 -9.51 0.44 -17.98
CA LYS A 97 -8.30 -0.40 -18.08
C LYS A 97 -7.38 -0.18 -16.89
N ALA A 98 -7.28 1.04 -16.39
CA ALA A 98 -6.53 1.33 -15.18
C ALA A 98 -7.21 0.66 -13.99
N LEU A 99 -8.51 0.89 -13.76
CA LEU A 99 -9.28 0.23 -12.71
C LEU A 99 -9.10 -1.31 -12.71
N SER A 100 -9.12 -1.92 -13.91
CA SER A 100 -8.88 -3.35 -14.04
C SER A 100 -7.46 -3.77 -13.64
N LYS A 101 -6.44 -3.02 -14.07
CA LYS A 101 -5.04 -3.25 -13.66
C LYS A 101 -4.81 -3.04 -12.17
N LEU A 102 -5.55 -2.14 -11.55
CA LEU A 102 -5.43 -1.84 -10.12
C LEU A 102 -6.29 -2.79 -9.25
N GLY A 103 -7.01 -3.73 -9.86
CA GLY A 103 -7.83 -4.70 -9.15
C GLY A 103 -9.21 -4.19 -8.69
N PHE A 104 -9.64 -3.02 -9.17
CA PHE A 104 -10.94 -2.41 -8.81
C PHE A 104 -12.12 -2.91 -9.66
N THR A 105 -11.89 -3.62 -10.77
CA THR A 105 -12.96 -4.29 -11.53
C THR A 105 -13.11 -5.74 -11.08
N GLN A 106 -13.64 -5.96 -9.89
CA GLN A 106 -14.39 -7.17 -9.56
C GLN A 106 -15.59 -6.80 -8.69
N GLN A 107 -16.71 -6.52 -9.36
CA GLN A 107 -18.07 -6.76 -8.91
C GLN A 107 -18.98 -6.91 -10.12
#